data_AF-A0A954LQV0-F1
#
_entry.id   AF-A0A954LQV0-F1
#
_cell.length_a   1.000
_cell.length_b   1.000
_cell.length_c   1.000
_cell.angle_alpha   90.00
_cell.angle_beta   90.00
_cell.angle_gamma   90.00
#
_symmetry.space_group_name_H-M   'P 1'
#
loop_
_entity.id
_entity.type
_entity.pdbx_description
1 polymer ?
#
loop_
_entity_poly.entity_id
_entity_poly.type
_entity_poly.pdbx_seq_one_letter_code
_entity_poly.pdbx_strand_id
1 'polypeptide(L)' 'MPDIVLTTFNARYHHSAFGLRYLLANMGELRGDTQILEFGLSENPLDVMDQILAREPRIVGLGVYIWNVEASTQLVANLK' A
#
# COMPACT_ATOMS: atom_id res chain seq x y z
N MET A 1 -5.56 7.11 14.39
CA MET A 1 -5.76 6.20 13.24
C MET A 1 -5.19 6.93 12.04
N PRO A 2 -4.40 6.28 11.18
CA PRO A 2 -3.80 6.95 10.04
C PRO A 2 -4.86 7.17 8.95
N ASP A 3 -5.08 8.43 8.60
CA ASP A 3 -5.98 8.81 7.50
C ASP A 3 -5.44 8.35 6.13
N ILE A 4 -4.15 8.09 6.02
CA ILE A 4 -3.46 7.79 4.77
C ILE A 4 -2.69 6.46 4.87
N VAL A 5 -2.99 5.53 3.97
CA VAL A 5 -2.25 4.28 3.78
C VAL A 5 -1.49 4.35 2.47
N LEU A 6 -0.17 4.20 2.54
CA LEU A 6 0.69 3.95 1.38
C LEU A 6 0.98 2.46 1.29
N THR A 7 0.64 1.81 0.19
CA THR A 7 0.77 0.36 0.06
C THR A 7 1.33 -0.08 -1.28
N THR A 8 1.84 -1.31 -1.35
CA THR A 8 2.33 -1.95 -2.56
C THR A 8 2.37 -3.47 -2.38
N PHE A 9 2.46 -4.19 -3.49
CA PHE A 9 2.91 -5.58 -3.50
C PHE A 9 4.37 -5.63 -3.91
N ASN A 10 5.22 -6.33 -3.17
CA ASN A 10 6.65 -6.55 -3.37
C ASN A 10 6.88 -7.94 -3.99
N ALA A 11 7.80 -8.04 -4.94
CA ALA A 11 8.09 -9.31 -5.61
C ALA A 11 8.69 -10.38 -4.65
N ARG A 12 9.43 -9.95 -3.62
CA ARG A 12 9.96 -10.78 -2.51
C ARG A 12 10.12 -9.93 -1.25
N TYR A 13 10.13 -10.54 -0.07
CA TYR A 13 10.30 -9.87 1.25
C TYR A 13 11.55 -8.98 1.35
N HIS A 14 12.60 -9.22 0.54
CA HIS A 14 13.79 -8.37 0.49
C HIS A 14 13.63 -7.08 -0.33
N HIS A 15 12.57 -6.93 -1.13
CA HIS A 15 12.31 -5.71 -1.89
C HIS A 15 11.61 -4.71 -0.99
N SER A 16 12.33 -3.67 -0.60
CA SER A 16 11.74 -2.51 0.05
C SER A 16 11.17 -1.57 -1.00
N ALA A 17 9.93 -1.12 -0.83
CA ALA A 17 9.35 -0.06 -1.63
C ALA A 17 9.97 1.29 -1.26
N PHE A 18 11.12 1.60 -1.85
CA PHE A 18 11.82 2.87 -1.62
C PHE A 18 10.93 4.06 -1.97
N GLY A 19 10.16 3.99 -3.07
CA GLY A 19 9.23 5.06 -3.44
C GLY A 19 8.27 5.45 -2.31
N LEU A 20 7.69 4.48 -1.60
CA LEU A 20 6.80 4.75 -0.47
C LEU A 20 7.56 5.36 0.72
N ARG A 21 8.77 4.89 1.00
CA ARG A 21 9.62 5.44 2.08
C ARG A 21 10.05 6.87 1.81
N TYR A 22 10.39 7.19 0.55
CA TYR A 22 10.69 8.55 0.12
C TYR A 22 9.44 9.44 0.24
N LEU A 23 8.27 8.95 -0.18
CA LEU A 23 7.03 9.71 -0.02
C LEU A 23 6.75 9.98 1.47
N LEU A 24 6.79 8.96 2.33
CA LEU A 24 6.61 9.09 3.78
C LEU A 24 7.61 10.07 4.42
N ALA A 25 8.87 10.09 3.97
CA ALA A 25 9.88 11.05 4.42
C ALA A 25 9.54 12.50 4.05
N ASN A 26 8.77 12.71 3.00
CA ASN A 26 8.40 14.03 2.48
C ASN A 26 6.95 14.44 2.79
N MET A 27 6.22 13.68 3.61
CA MET A 27 4.82 13.98 3.96
C MET A 27 4.64 15.22 4.87
N GLY A 28 5.72 15.78 5.44
CA GLY A 28 5.64 16.96 6.31
C GLY A 28 4.67 16.75 7.47
N GLU A 29 3.70 17.65 7.62
CA GLU A 29 2.64 17.58 8.64
C GLU A 29 1.80 16.30 8.55
N LEU A 30 1.61 15.76 7.34
CA LEU A 30 0.82 14.54 7.10
C LEU A 30 1.55 13.25 7.51
N ARG A 31 2.83 13.32 7.88
CA ARG A 31 3.62 12.14 8.26
C ARG A 31 3.00 11.38 9.43
N GLY A 32 2.42 12.09 10.41
CA GLY A 32 1.77 11.49 11.57
C GLY A 32 0.51 10.68 11.22
N ASP A 33 -0.14 11.04 10.12
CA ASP A 33 -1.37 10.43 9.63
C ASP A 33 -1.13 9.42 8.51
N THR A 34 0.14 9.16 8.16
CA THR A 34 0.52 8.27 7.07
C THR A 34 1.21 7.02 7.59
N GLN A 35 0.76 5.85 7.13
CA GLN A 35 1.44 4.58 7.38
C GLN A 35 1.78 3.85 6.08
N ILE A 36 2.83 3.02 6.13
CA ILE A 36 3.18 2.11 5.03
C ILE A 36 2.71 0.69 5.36
N LEU A 37 2.01 0.05 4.42
CA LEU A 37 1.66 -1.38 4.46
C LEU A 37 2.24 -2.06 3.22
N GLU A 38 3.17 -2.99 3.40
CA GLU A 38 3.80 -3.72 2.29
C GLU A 38 3.37 -5.18 2.31
N PHE A 39 2.98 -5.67 1.14
CA PHE A 39 2.54 -7.05 0.94
C PHE A 39 3.44 -7.74 -0.07
N GLY A 40 3.46 -9.07 -0.12
CA GLY A 40 4.11 -9.87 -1.14
C GLY A 40 3.18 -10.18 -2.31
N LEU A 41 3.73 -10.38 -3.51
CA LEU A 41 2.94 -10.86 -4.68
C LEU A 41 2.23 -12.21 -4.45
N SER A 42 2.66 -12.99 -3.46
CA SER A 42 2.03 -14.26 -3.09
C SER A 42 0.82 -14.11 -2.17
N GLU A 43 0.59 -12.91 -1.62
CA GLU A 43 -0.54 -12.67 -0.71
C GLU A 43 -1.84 -12.51 -1.51
N ASN A 44 -2.93 -13.02 -0.95
CA ASN A 44 -4.25 -12.92 -1.58
C ASN A 44 -4.71 -11.45 -1.55
N PRO A 45 -5.11 -10.86 -2.70
CA PRO A 45 -5.60 -9.48 -2.75
C PRO A 45 -6.79 -9.18 -1.82
N LEU A 46 -7.63 -10.17 -1.49
CA LEU A 46 -8.74 -10.00 -0.54
C LEU A 46 -8.23 -9.85 0.89
N ASP A 47 -7.28 -10.68 1.32
CA ASP A 47 -6.67 -10.57 2.65
C ASP A 47 -5.92 -9.24 2.80
N VAL A 48 -5.28 -8.78 1.72
CA VAL A 48 -4.64 -7.48 1.64
C VAL A 48 -5.66 -6.34 1.77
N MET A 49 -6.79 -6.44 1.07
CA MET A 49 -7.89 -5.48 1.15
C MET A 49 -8.44 -5.40 2.58
N ASP A 50 -8.74 -6.53 3.21
CA ASP A 50 -9.25 -6.59 4.58
C ASP A 50 -8.27 -5.94 5.56
N GLN A 51 -6.97 -6.20 5.38
CA GLN A 51 -5.94 -5.53 6.16
C GLN A 51 -5.96 -4.01 5.93
N ILE A 52 -6.09 -3.52 4.70
CA ILE A 52 -6.16 -2.08 4.44
C ILE A 52 -7.41 -1.47 5.09
N LEU A 53 -8.58 -2.06 4.88
CA LEU A 53 -9.87 -1.55 5.38
C LEU A 53 -9.96 -1.56 6.91
N ALA A 54 -9.32 -2.52 7.58
CA ALA A 54 -9.26 -2.57 9.04
C ALA A 54 -8.55 -1.36 9.68
N ARG A 55 -7.83 -0.53 8.91
CA ARG A 55 -7.25 0.74 9.40
C ARG A 55 -8.15 1.95 9.14
N GLU A 56 -9.31 1.73 8.52
CA GLU A 56 -10.28 2.76 8.15
C GLU A 56 -9.65 3.99 7.44
N PRO A 57 -8.76 3.80 6.44
CA PRO A 57 -8.08 4.91 5.80
C PRO A 57 -9.06 5.75 4.97
N ARG A 58 -8.81 7.06 4.95
CA ARG A 58 -9.51 7.98 4.04
C ARG A 58 -8.87 8.02 2.66
N ILE A 59 -7.56 7.78 2.60
CA ILE A 59 -6.77 7.77 1.37
C ILE A 59 -5.92 6.50 1.31
N VAL A 60 -5.98 5.79 0.19
CA VAL A 60 -5.08 4.66 -0.11
C VAL A 60 -4.24 5.02 -1.34
N GLY A 61 -2.92 5.11 -1.15
CA GLY A 61 -1.94 5.30 -2.22
C GLY A 61 -1.28 3.98 -2.58
N LEU A 62 -1.33 3.57 -3.84
CA LEU A 62 -0.77 2.30 -4.31
C LEU A 62 0.48 2.52 -5.15
N GLY A 63 1.62 2.00 -4.68
CA GLY A 63 2.87 1.97 -5.42
C GLY A 63 2.85 0.87 -6.47
N VAL A 64 2.66 1.26 -7.74
CA VAL A 64 2.60 0.33 -8.87
C VAL A 64 3.93 0.34 -9.64
N TYR A 65 4.44 -0.85 -9.93
CA TYR A 65 5.58 -1.07 -10.80
C TYR A 65 5.35 -2.30 -11.69
N ILE A 66 6.28 -2.57 -12.60
CA ILE A 66 6.08 -3.50 -13.72
C ILE A 66 5.57 -4.89 -13.27
N TRP A 67 6.04 -5.41 -12.14
CA TRP A 67 5.72 -6.76 -11.67
C TRP A 67 4.45 -6.88 -10.84
N ASN A 68 3.87 -5.77 -10.36
CA ASN A 68 2.70 -5.81 -9.49
C ASN A 68 1.43 -5.22 -10.08
N VAL A 69 1.44 -4.90 -11.39
CA VAL A 69 0.31 -4.25 -12.06
C VAL A 69 -0.98 -5.07 -11.94
N GLU A 70 -0.92 -6.38 -12.13
CA GLU A 70 -2.11 -7.25 -12.08
C GLU A 70 -2.74 -7.28 -10.69
N ALA A 71 -1.95 -7.61 -9.65
CA ALA A 71 -2.40 -7.60 -8.26
C ALA A 71 -2.91 -6.22 -7.83
N SER A 72 -2.24 -5.15 -8.27
CA SER A 72 -2.63 -3.77 -7.99
C SER A 72 -3.98 -3.41 -8.62
N THR A 73 -4.20 -3.79 -9.88
CA THR A 73 -5.48 -3.56 -10.56
C THR A 73 -6.61 -4.35 -9.90
N GLN A 74 -6.37 -5.61 -9.51
CA GLN A 74 -7.36 -6.40 -8.79
C GLN A 74 -7.73 -5.77 -7.45
N LEU A 75 -6.75 -5.33 -6.67
CA LEU A 75 -6.99 -4.66 -5.38
C LEU A 75 -7.84 -3.39 -5.56
N VAL A 76 -7.50 -2.53 -6.52
CA VAL A 76 -8.27 -1.30 -6.80
C VAL A 76 -9.68 -1.60 -7.28
N ALA A 77 -9.88 -2.67 -8.05
CA ALA A 77 -11.20 -3.08 -8.49
C ALA A 77 -12.09 -3.55 -7.32
N ASN A 78 -11.51 -4.24 -6.34
CA ASN A 78 -12.23 -4.73 -5.17
C ASN A 78 -12.50 -3.64 -4.10
N LEU A 79 -11.70 -2.56 -4.09
CA LEU A 79 -11.89 -1.41 -3.19
C LEU A 79 -13.01 -0.44 -3.63
N LYS A 80 -13.54 -0.57 -4.85
CA LYS A 80 -14.66 0.23 -5.37
C LYS A 80 -15.99 -0.32 -4.90
#